data_AF-A0A7S2IZG4-F1
#
_entry.id   AF-A0A7S2IZG4-F1
#
_cell.length_a   1.000
_cell.length_b   1.000
_cell.length_c   1.000
_cell.angle_alpha   90.00
_cell.angle_beta   90.00
_cell.angle_gamma   90.00
#
_symmetry.space_group_name_H-M   'P 1'
#
loop_
_entity.id
_entity.type
_entity.pdbx_description
1 polymer ?
#
loop_
_entity_poly.entity_id
_entity_poly.type
_entity_poly.pdbx_seq_one_letter_code
_entity_poly.pdbx_strand_id
1 'polypeptide(L)'
;FEIRLSGAERLAYPCVVAGGVNAVTLHYMHNNAVLRPHDMLLMDAGASLHGYSSDLTRTWPLDGRFRDEQRRLYEAVLDVNERIIDLCVADGTTTLHSLHRQSLIWTWEHLIDLGIVRVGDRHGGQRCQRYFPHAIGHWLRLDVHD
;
A
#
# COMPACT_ATOMS: atom_id res chain seq x y z
N PHE A 1 -16.48 10.94 8.90
CA PHE A 1 -17.21 12.23 8.85
C PHE A 1 -16.48 13.26 8.01
N GLU A 2 -15.16 13.42 8.20
CA GLU A 2 -14.31 14.34 7.42
C GLU A 2 -14.59 14.38 5.90
N ILE A 3 -14.59 13.23 5.22
CA ILE A 3 -14.85 13.17 3.76
C ILE A 3 -16.15 13.91 3.37
N ARG A 4 -17.23 13.64 4.10
CA ARG A 4 -18.54 14.27 3.85
C ARG A 4 -18.56 15.74 4.25
N LEU A 5 -17.90 16.10 5.35
CA LEU A 5 -17.80 17.50 5.81
C LEU A 5 -17.01 18.37 4.82
N SER A 6 -16.02 17.79 4.15
CA SER A 6 -15.24 18.44 3.10
C SER A 6 -15.94 18.49 1.74
N GLY A 7 -17.22 18.12 1.67
CA GLY A 7 -18.06 18.28 0.47
C GLY A 7 -18.07 17.10 -0.50
N ALA A 8 -17.37 16.00 -0.20
CA ALA A 8 -17.46 14.79 -1.02
C ALA A 8 -18.85 14.14 -0.93
N GLU A 9 -19.31 13.58 -2.04
CA GLU A 9 -20.64 13.01 -2.20
C GLU A 9 -20.77 11.68 -1.44
N ARG A 10 -19.70 10.88 -1.45
CA ARG A 10 -19.61 9.57 -0.81
C ARG A 10 -18.16 9.12 -0.64
N LEU A 11 -17.98 7.98 0.03
CA LEU A 11 -16.74 7.22 -0.08
C LEU A 11 -16.62 6.66 -1.51
N ALA A 12 -15.43 6.66 -2.09
CA ALA A 12 -15.19 6.08 -3.41
C ALA A 12 -15.35 4.55 -3.39
N TYR A 13 -14.96 3.93 -2.29
CA TYR A 13 -15.07 2.50 -2.03
C TYR A 13 -15.23 2.26 -0.51
N PRO A 14 -15.70 1.06 -0.11
CA PRO A 14 -15.71 0.68 1.30
C PRO A 14 -14.31 0.73 1.91
N CYS A 15 -14.11 1.48 3.00
CA CYS A 15 -12.77 1.63 3.61
C CYS A 15 -12.23 0.31 4.17
N VAL A 16 -10.92 0.13 4.12
CA VAL A 16 -10.20 -0.87 4.91
C VAL A 16 -9.63 -0.17 6.15
N VAL A 17 -9.95 -0.69 7.34
CA VAL A 17 -9.40 -0.20 8.62
C VAL A 17 -8.88 -1.41 9.39
N ALA A 18 -7.62 -1.75 9.15
CA ALA A 18 -7.06 -3.04 9.52
C ALA A 18 -5.89 -2.89 10.50
N GLY A 19 -6.11 -3.28 11.76
CA GLY A 19 -5.10 -3.30 12.81
C GLY A 19 -4.38 -4.64 12.93
N GLY A 20 -3.07 -4.59 13.21
CA GLY A 20 -2.25 -5.77 13.51
C GLY A 20 -2.28 -6.80 12.39
N VAL A 21 -2.58 -8.06 12.72
CA VAL A 21 -2.64 -9.16 11.74
C VAL A 21 -3.70 -8.94 10.65
N ASN A 22 -4.75 -8.17 10.92
CA ASN A 22 -5.77 -7.91 9.89
C ASN A 22 -5.20 -7.12 8.70
N ALA A 23 -4.14 -6.33 8.91
CA ALA A 23 -3.48 -5.55 7.85
C ALA A 23 -2.86 -6.44 6.75
N VAL A 24 -2.69 -7.75 6.98
CA VAL A 24 -2.24 -8.69 5.93
C VAL A 24 -3.39 -9.24 5.06
N THR A 25 -4.64 -8.85 5.35
CA THR A 25 -5.82 -9.17 4.53
C THR A 25 -6.14 -7.96 3.66
N LEU A 26 -5.80 -8.00 2.37
CA LEU A 26 -5.87 -6.85 1.46
C LEU A 26 -7.22 -6.12 1.48
N HIS A 27 -8.33 -6.85 1.36
CA HIS A 27 -9.68 -6.29 1.41
C HIS A 27 -10.35 -6.63 2.76
N TYR A 28 -9.73 -6.24 3.87
CA TYR A 28 -10.33 -6.42 5.20
C TYR A 28 -11.53 -5.48 5.38
N MET A 29 -12.73 -6.00 5.12
CA MET A 29 -13.95 -5.20 5.14
C MET A 29 -14.73 -5.21 6.45
N HIS A 30 -14.38 -6.13 7.37
CA HIS A 30 -15.15 -6.32 8.60
C HIS A 30 -15.04 -5.14 9.55
N ASN A 31 -13.87 -4.48 9.59
CA ASN A 31 -13.62 -3.26 10.36
C ASN A 31 -14.14 -3.29 11.80
N ASN A 32 -14.10 -4.47 12.44
CA ASN A 32 -14.75 -4.73 13.73
C ASN A 32 -13.80 -5.36 14.77
N ALA A 33 -12.52 -5.56 14.42
CA ALA A 33 -11.52 -6.03 15.36
C ALA A 33 -11.14 -4.94 16.38
N VAL A 34 -10.92 -5.37 17.62
CA VAL A 34 -10.41 -4.48 18.67
C VAL A 34 -8.94 -4.17 18.37
N LEU A 35 -8.64 -2.88 18.18
CA LEU A 35 -7.27 -2.39 18.02
C LEU A 35 -6.51 -2.50 19.35
N ARG A 36 -5.27 -2.98 19.31
CA ARG A 36 -4.42 -3.14 20.49
C ARG A 36 -3.32 -2.08 20.52
N PRO A 37 -2.85 -1.69 21.72
CA PRO A 37 -1.62 -0.92 21.82
C PRO A 37 -0.50 -1.60 21.04
N HIS A 38 0.34 -0.80 20.39
CA HIS A 38 1.47 -1.26 19.59
C HIS A 38 1.14 -1.92 18.25
N ASP A 39 -0.14 -2.08 17.90
CA ASP A 39 -0.51 -2.47 16.55
C ASP A 39 -0.11 -1.37 15.55
N MET A 40 0.27 -1.80 14.35
CA MET A 40 0.18 -0.95 13.17
C MET A 40 -1.26 -0.93 12.69
N LEU A 41 -1.74 0.23 12.25
CA LEU A 41 -3.01 0.41 11.57
C LEU A 41 -2.74 0.70 10.11
N LEU A 42 -3.28 -0.13 9.22
CA LEU A 42 -3.41 0.17 7.79
C LEU A 42 -4.81 0.71 7.54
N MET A 43 -4.89 1.90 6.95
CA MET A 43 -6.14 2.49 6.51
C MET A 43 -6.07 2.78 5.02
N ASP A 44 -7.00 2.20 4.28
CA ASP A 44 -7.24 2.47 2.87
C ASP A 44 -8.61 3.11 2.73
N ALA A 45 -8.65 4.35 2.25
CA ALA A 45 -9.87 5.13 2.14
C ALA A 45 -9.80 6.17 1.01
N GLY A 46 -10.93 6.31 0.33
CA GLY A 46 -11.10 7.21 -0.79
C GLY A 46 -12.41 7.98 -0.73
N ALA A 47 -12.43 9.15 -1.37
CA ALA A 47 -13.60 10.01 -1.50
C ALA A 47 -14.03 10.11 -2.97
N SER A 48 -15.34 10.23 -3.20
CA SER A 48 -15.88 10.58 -4.51
C SER A 48 -16.38 12.03 -4.48
N LEU A 49 -15.80 12.88 -5.32
CA LEU A 49 -16.12 14.31 -5.42
C LEU A 49 -16.29 14.70 -6.89
N HIS A 50 -17.45 15.25 -7.24
CA HIS A 50 -17.80 15.62 -8.61
C HIS A 50 -17.66 14.44 -9.59
N GLY A 51 -17.97 13.24 -9.12
CA GLY A 51 -17.82 11.98 -9.87
C GLY A 51 -16.39 11.44 -9.97
N TYR A 52 -15.36 12.15 -9.52
CA TYR A 52 -13.97 11.67 -9.48
C TYR A 52 -13.67 10.95 -8.16
N SER A 53 -12.91 9.87 -8.24
CA SER A 53 -12.50 9.03 -7.11
C SER A 53 -11.07 9.37 -6.67
N SER A 54 -10.84 9.41 -5.36
CA SER A 54 -9.51 9.35 -4.75
C SER A 54 -9.26 7.96 -4.18
N ASP A 55 -8.00 7.56 -4.09
CA ASP A 55 -7.57 6.31 -3.46
C ASP A 55 -6.29 6.58 -2.66
N LEU A 56 -6.31 6.30 -1.36
CA LEU A 56 -5.21 6.59 -0.47
C LEU A 56 -5.09 5.55 0.64
N THR A 57 -3.94 4.88 0.66
CA THR A 57 -3.54 4.03 1.79
C THR A 57 -2.46 4.70 2.64
N ARG A 58 -2.59 4.60 3.97
CA ARG A 58 -1.56 4.97 4.94
C ARG A 58 -1.45 3.90 6.02
N THR A 59 -0.24 3.73 6.54
CA THR A 59 0.02 2.78 7.63
C THR A 59 0.83 3.45 8.73
N TRP A 60 0.39 3.38 9.98
CA TRP A 60 1.05 4.04 11.11
C TRP A 60 0.86 3.27 12.43
N PRO A 61 1.77 3.44 13.41
CA PRO A 61 1.61 2.84 14.74
C PRO A 61 0.47 3.53 15.50
N LEU A 62 -0.41 2.74 16.13
CA LEU A 62 -1.59 3.26 16.82
C LEU A 62 -1.24 4.17 18.01
N ASP A 63 -0.11 3.92 18.66
CA ASP A 63 0.42 4.71 19.78
C ASP A 63 1.34 5.86 19.32
N GLY A 64 1.45 6.09 18.01
CA GLY A 64 2.19 7.18 17.40
C GLY A 64 3.72 7.02 17.39
N ARG A 65 4.26 5.86 17.80
CA ARG A 65 5.71 5.60 17.81
C ARG A 65 6.04 4.29 17.15
N PHE A 66 6.85 4.34 16.09
CA PHE A 66 7.33 3.12 15.46
C PHE A 66 8.28 2.37 16.39
N ARG A 67 8.09 1.06 16.48
CA ARG A 67 9.11 0.13 16.97
C ARG A 67 10.15 -0.12 15.88
N ASP A 68 11.34 -0.57 16.27
CA ASP A 68 12.45 -0.77 15.33
C ASP A 68 12.06 -1.65 14.14
N GLU A 69 11.42 -2.80 14.37
CA GLU A 69 11.00 -3.69 13.28
C GLU A 69 9.87 -3.09 12.41
N GLN A 70 8.94 -2.35 13.01
CA GLN A 70 7.88 -1.66 12.26
C GLN A 70 8.48 -0.56 11.37
N ARG A 71 9.42 0.20 11.91
CA ARG A 71 10.13 1.26 11.22
C ARG A 71 10.93 0.71 10.04
N ARG A 72 11.72 -0.35 10.26
CA ARG A 72 12.54 -0.97 9.22
C ARG A 72 11.69 -1.46 8.05
N LEU A 73 10.57 -2.14 8.32
CA LEU A 73 9.66 -2.58 7.26
C LEU A 73 8.95 -1.39 6.58
N TYR A 74 8.53 -0.38 7.34
CA TYR A 74 7.88 0.81 6.80
C TYR A 74 8.83 1.59 5.87
N GLU A 75 10.07 1.83 6.29
CA GLU A 75 11.09 2.53 5.51
C GLU A 75 11.42 1.77 4.21
N ALA A 76 11.45 0.44 4.24
CA ALA A 76 11.61 -0.38 3.03
C ALA A 76 10.46 -0.18 2.02
N VAL A 77 9.21 -0.20 2.49
CA VAL A 77 8.05 0.03 1.62
C VAL A 77 8.01 1.48 1.11
N LEU A 78 8.37 2.44 1.97
CA LEU A 78 8.44 3.86 1.60
C LEU A 78 9.48 4.11 0.51
N ASP A 79 10.69 3.55 0.62
CA ASP A 79 11.73 3.67 -0.41
C ASP A 79 11.24 3.16 -1.77
N VAL A 80 10.61 1.98 -1.80
CA VAL A 80 10.05 1.46 -3.05
C VAL A 80 8.95 2.37 -3.59
N ASN A 81 8.06 2.87 -2.73
CA ASN A 81 6.96 3.74 -3.16
C ASN A 81 7.46 5.06 -3.76
N GLU A 82 8.39 5.75 -3.09
CA GLU A 82 8.97 7.01 -3.56
C GLU A 82 9.71 6.82 -4.89
N ARG A 83 10.53 5.77 -5.00
CA ARG A 83 11.27 5.47 -6.24
C ARG A 83 10.35 5.11 -7.40
N ILE A 84 9.21 4.45 -7.14
CA ILE A 84 8.20 4.18 -8.18
C ILE A 84 7.49 5.47 -8.60
N ILE A 85 7.16 6.35 -7.66
CA ILE A 85 6.58 7.66 -7.97
C ILE A 85 7.53 8.47 -8.86
N ASP A 86 8.84 8.45 -8.60
CA ASP A 86 9.83 9.13 -9.44
C ASP A 86 9.89 8.58 -10.88
N LEU A 87 9.52 7.31 -11.08
CA LEU A 87 9.41 6.69 -12.40
C LEU A 87 8.07 6.96 -13.11
N CYS A 88 7.06 7.48 -12.42
CA CYS A 88 5.74 7.79 -13.00
C CYS A 88 5.79 9.08 -13.84
N VAL A 89 6.47 9.04 -14.97
CA VAL A 89 6.65 10.17 -15.88
C VAL A 89 5.85 10.02 -17.18
N ALA A 90 5.42 11.15 -17.76
CA ALA A 90 4.66 11.18 -19.02
C ALA A 90 5.59 11.13 -20.25
N ASP A 91 6.40 10.08 -20.35
CA ASP A 91 7.39 9.90 -21.44
C ASP A 91 6.86 9.10 -22.65
N GLY A 92 5.62 8.58 -22.57
CA GLY A 92 4.98 7.76 -23.59
C GLY A 92 5.46 6.30 -23.67
N THR A 93 6.37 5.88 -22.80
CA THR A 93 6.96 4.53 -22.76
C THR A 93 6.80 3.83 -21.42
N THR A 94 6.64 4.59 -20.33
CA THR A 94 6.41 4.07 -18.99
C THR A 94 5.03 3.41 -18.90
N THR A 95 4.99 2.16 -18.43
CA THR A 95 3.75 1.38 -18.29
C THR A 95 3.57 0.90 -16.86
N LEU A 96 2.32 0.68 -16.43
CA LEU A 96 2.04 0.03 -15.13
C LEU A 96 2.74 -1.33 -14.99
N HIS A 97 2.89 -2.07 -16.10
CA HIS A 97 3.58 -3.36 -16.09
C HIS A 97 5.08 -3.21 -15.81
N SER A 98 5.76 -2.25 -16.45
CA SER A 98 7.18 -2.01 -16.20
C SER A 98 7.42 -1.51 -14.77
N LEU A 99 6.56 -0.63 -14.26
CA LEU A 99 6.61 -0.15 -12.88
C LEU A 99 6.41 -1.30 -11.88
N HIS A 100 5.43 -2.18 -12.11
CA HIS A 100 5.18 -3.34 -11.23
C HIS A 100 6.37 -4.30 -11.22
N ARG A 101 6.96 -4.57 -12.39
CA ARG A 101 8.15 -5.43 -12.46
C ARG A 101 9.32 -4.82 -11.68
N GLN A 102 9.51 -3.49 -11.77
CA GLN A 102 10.55 -2.80 -11.04
C GLN A 102 10.29 -2.79 -9.53
N SER A 103 9.05 -2.57 -9.11
CA SER A 103 8.68 -2.58 -7.68
C SER A 103 8.93 -3.94 -7.04
N LEU A 104 8.66 -5.04 -7.75
CA LEU A 104 8.95 -6.39 -7.26
C LEU A 104 10.46 -6.63 -7.06
N ILE A 105 11.31 -6.06 -7.94
CA ILE A 105 12.77 -6.17 -7.81
C ILE A 105 13.25 -5.44 -6.56
N TRP A 106 12.88 -4.17 -6.39
CA TRP A 106 13.32 -3.39 -5.23
C TRP A 106 12.73 -3.89 -3.91
N THR A 107 11.47 -4.34 -3.92
CA THR A 107 10.87 -5.00 -2.75
C THR A 107 11.68 -6.24 -2.37
N TRP A 108 12.13 -7.03 -3.35
CA TRP A 108 12.94 -8.22 -3.08
C TRP A 108 14.31 -7.89 -2.47
N GLU A 109 14.97 -6.83 -2.96
CA GLU A 109 16.22 -6.32 -2.37
C GLU A 109 16.02 -5.95 -0.90
N HIS A 110 14.97 -5.19 -0.58
CA HIS A 110 14.64 -4.85 0.80
C HIS A 110 14.31 -6.07 1.66
N LEU A 111 13.61 -7.08 1.14
CA LEU A 111 13.35 -8.31 1.88
C LEU A 111 14.63 -9.09 2.22
N ILE A 112 15.66 -9.01 1.37
CA ILE A 112 16.99 -9.56 1.65
C ILE A 112 17.66 -8.76 2.77
N ASP A 113 17.67 -7.42 2.67
CA ASP A 113 18.31 -6.53 3.65
C ASP A 113 17.66 -6.61 5.04
N LEU A 114 16.35 -6.84 5.09
CA LEU A 114 15.61 -7.10 6.32
C LEU A 114 15.85 -8.51 6.89
N GLY A 115 16.49 -9.40 6.13
CA GLY A 115 16.73 -10.80 6.52
C GLY A 115 15.49 -11.69 6.44
N ILE A 116 14.43 -11.25 5.76
CA ILE A 116 13.18 -12.00 5.57
C ILE A 116 13.38 -13.12 4.53
N VAL A 117 14.24 -12.89 3.53
CA VAL A 117 14.64 -13.89 2.52
C VAL A 117 16.16 -13.96 2.40
N ARG A 118 16.70 -15.04 1.81
CA ARG A 118 18.17 -15.26 1.73
C ARG A 118 18.75 -14.80 0.40
N VAL A 119 20.01 -14.32 0.42
CA VAL A 119 20.79 -13.82 -0.74
C VAL A 119 20.93 -14.84 -1.90
N GLY A 120 20.62 -16.11 -1.69
CA GLY A 120 20.67 -17.16 -2.71
C GLY A 120 19.33 -17.52 -3.36
N ASP A 121 18.21 -16.95 -2.90
CA ASP A 121 16.89 -17.23 -3.45
C ASP A 121 16.75 -16.58 -4.83
N ARG A 122 17.15 -17.32 -5.86
CA ARG A 122 16.95 -16.95 -7.27
C ARG A 122 15.43 -16.86 -7.53
N HIS A 123 15.01 -15.89 -8.34
CA HIS A 123 13.62 -15.58 -8.75
C HIS A 123 12.83 -14.61 -7.85
N GLY A 124 13.38 -13.42 -7.61
CA GLY A 124 12.74 -12.38 -6.81
C GLY A 124 11.35 -11.96 -7.30
N GLY A 125 11.08 -11.90 -8.61
CA GLY A 125 9.77 -11.45 -9.11
C GLY A 125 8.59 -12.34 -8.69
N GLN A 126 8.59 -13.62 -9.07
CA GLN A 126 7.47 -14.55 -8.76
C GLN A 126 7.38 -14.90 -7.27
N ARG A 127 8.52 -15.03 -6.58
CA ARG A 127 8.51 -15.34 -5.14
C ARG A 127 8.15 -14.13 -4.29
N CYS A 128 8.42 -12.90 -4.75
CA CYS A 128 7.97 -11.68 -4.08
C CYS A 128 6.45 -11.59 -4.03
N GLN A 129 5.72 -12.21 -4.96
CA GLN A 129 4.24 -12.26 -4.92
C GLN A 129 3.68 -12.86 -3.62
N ARG A 130 4.46 -13.66 -2.87
CA ARG A 130 4.05 -14.11 -1.54
C ARG A 130 3.90 -12.96 -0.53
N TYR A 131 4.74 -11.94 -0.65
CA TYR A 131 4.79 -10.78 0.25
C TYR A 131 4.09 -9.55 -0.34
N PHE A 132 4.06 -9.46 -1.67
CA PHE A 132 3.45 -8.39 -2.44
C PHE A 132 2.55 -9.02 -3.54
N PRO A 133 1.37 -9.54 -3.17
CA PRO A 133 0.51 -10.32 -4.07
C PRO A 133 -0.36 -9.48 -5.03
N HIS A 134 -0.35 -8.16 -4.91
CA HIS A 134 -1.18 -7.26 -5.72
C HIS A 134 -0.32 -6.47 -6.73
N ALA A 135 -0.98 -5.78 -7.67
CA ALA A 135 -0.32 -4.87 -8.60
C ALA A 135 0.24 -3.64 -7.86
N ILE A 136 1.21 -2.96 -8.48
CA ILE A 136 1.77 -1.69 -7.95
C ILE A 136 0.77 -0.54 -7.97
N GLY A 137 -0.24 -0.63 -8.83
CA GLY A 137 -1.28 0.38 -8.99
C GLY A 137 -2.21 0.03 -10.14
N HIS A 138 -3.18 0.90 -10.37
CA HIS A 138 -4.21 0.83 -11.42
C HIS A 138 -4.48 2.25 -11.94
N TRP A 139 -5.29 2.36 -12.98
CA TRP A 139 -5.81 3.67 -13.38
C TRP A 139 -6.86 4.14 -12.37
N LEU A 140 -6.96 5.46 -12.21
CA LEU A 140 -7.85 6.10 -11.25
C LEU A 140 -8.52 7.28 -11.94
N ARG A 141 -9.86 7.32 -11.93
CA ARG A 141 -10.60 8.45 -12.50
C ARG A 141 -12.01 8.55 -11.91
N LEU A 142 -13.04 8.17 -12.67
CA LEU A 142 -14.43 8.25 -12.21
C LEU A 142 -14.71 7.04 -11.31
N ASP A 143 -14.27 5.87 -11.78
CA ASP A 143 -14.19 4.67 -10.97
C ASP A 143 -12.81 4.58 -10.28
N VAL A 144 -12.78 3.86 -9.14
CA VAL A 144 -11.53 3.63 -8.39
C VAL A 144 -10.57 2.77 -9.20
N HIS A 145 -11.09 1.76 -9.90
CA HIS A 145 -10.36 0.94 -10.87
C HIS A 145 -10.90 1.27 -12.28
N ASP A 146 -10.44 2.38 -12.85
CA ASP A 146 -10.79 2.82 -14.22
C ASP A 146 -10.12 1.92 -15.28
#